data_AF-A0A663MVS0-F1
#
_entry.id   AF-A0A663MVS0-F1
#
_cell.length_a   1.000
_cell.length_b   1.000
_cell.length_c   1.000
_cell.angle_alpha   90.00
_cell.angle_beta   90.00
_cell.angle_gamma   90.00
#
_symmetry.space_group_name_H-M   'P 1'
#
loop_
_entity.id
_entity.type
_entity.pdbx_description
1 polymer ?
#
loop_
_entity_poly.entity_id
_entity_poly.type
_entity_poly.pdbx_seq_one_letter_code
_entity_poly.pdbx_strand_id
1 'polypeptide(L)'
;MGFFVLQRDAKGQYLFDLLCHHLNLLEKDYFGIRFVDPDKQRHWLEFTKSVVKQMRAQPPFTMCFRVKFYPTDPAALKEEITRYLVFLQIKRDLYHGRLLCKTSDAALLAAYILQAEIGDYDPGKHPEGYSSKFQFFPKHSEKLERKIAEIHKSELSGQTPATSELNFLRKAQTLETYGVDPHPCKDVSGNAAFLAFTPFGFVVLQGNKRVHFIKWNEVTKMKFEGKTFYLYVSQKEEKKIVLTYFAPTPEACKHLWKCGIENQAFYKLEKSSQVRTVSSSNLFFKGSRFRYSGRVAKEVMESSAKIKREPPEIHRAGLVPSRSCPSITHGPRLSSVPRTRRRAVHISIMEGLESLRDSAHSTPVRSASHGDAFTAPGRSGRAESSERVAVIADENYSPADSVLPTPVAEHSLELMLLSRQANGAPCSIEEEKESEAGTPVLGEAEEAGGELRALCPGAGGLGAAQAEQVNKFVLSVLRLLLVTVGLLFVLLLLLIVLTESDLDTAFFRDIRQTPEFEQFHYQYFCPLRRWFACKVRAMVSLLIDT
;
A
#
# COMPACT_ATOMS: atom_id res chain seq x y z
N MET A 1 18.31 3.58 9.66
CA MET A 1 18.18 3.46 8.19
C MET A 1 19.36 2.60 7.73
N GLY A 2 19.11 1.47 7.06
CA GLY A 2 20.16 0.57 6.58
C GLY A 2 20.37 0.69 5.07
N PHE A 3 21.58 0.44 4.58
CA PHE A 3 21.92 0.45 3.16
C PHE A 3 22.30 -0.96 2.71
N PHE A 4 21.77 -1.39 1.56
CA PHE A 4 22.04 -2.69 0.97
C PHE A 4 22.52 -2.49 -0.47
N VAL A 5 23.63 -3.13 -0.83
CA VAL A 5 24.14 -3.17 -2.21
C VAL A 5 23.65 -4.46 -2.85
N LEU A 6 23.03 -4.34 -4.01
CA LEU A 6 22.44 -5.47 -4.73
C LEU A 6 23.00 -5.55 -6.15
N GLN A 7 23.10 -6.76 -6.67
CA GLN A 7 23.30 -6.95 -8.11
C GLN A 7 22.07 -6.45 -8.89
N ARG A 8 22.30 -5.95 -10.11
CA ARG A 8 21.27 -5.28 -10.94
C ARG A 8 20.06 -6.18 -11.25
N ASP A 9 20.30 -7.48 -11.39
CA ASP A 9 19.30 -8.50 -11.70
C ASP A 9 18.70 -9.17 -10.46
N ALA A 10 19.13 -8.79 -9.25
CA ALA A 10 18.64 -9.36 -7.99
C ALA A 10 17.12 -9.30 -7.92
N LYS A 11 16.51 -10.44 -7.59
CA LYS A 11 15.06 -10.59 -7.41
C LYS A 11 14.61 -10.00 -6.07
N GLY A 12 13.35 -9.59 -5.98
CA GLY A 12 12.76 -9.11 -4.73
C GLY A 12 12.88 -10.12 -3.59
N GLN A 13 12.78 -11.41 -3.90
CA GLN A 13 12.97 -12.50 -2.92
C GLN A 13 14.36 -12.44 -2.25
N TYR A 14 15.41 -12.21 -3.03
CA TYR A 14 16.78 -12.15 -2.51
C TYR A 14 16.97 -11.00 -1.51
N LEU A 15 16.49 -9.80 -1.86
CA LEU A 15 16.50 -8.66 -0.94
C LEU A 15 15.69 -8.95 0.33
N PHE A 16 14.52 -9.58 0.19
CA PHE A 16 13.68 -9.92 1.33
C PHE A 16 14.36 -10.92 2.27
N ASP A 17 14.96 -11.98 1.73
CA ASP A 17 15.67 -12.98 2.52
C ASP A 17 16.92 -12.39 3.19
N LEU A 18 17.66 -11.51 2.50
CA LEU A 18 18.80 -10.79 3.08
C LEU A 18 18.38 -9.91 4.26
N LEU A 19 17.25 -9.19 4.16
CA LEU A 19 16.70 -8.40 5.25
C LEU A 19 16.27 -9.27 6.42
N CYS A 20 15.56 -10.37 6.17
CA CYS A 20 15.12 -11.29 7.21
C CYS A 20 16.31 -11.93 7.93
N HIS A 21 17.37 -12.27 7.19
CA HIS A 21 18.62 -12.78 7.77
C HIS A 21 19.30 -11.72 8.64
N HIS A 22 19.43 -10.47 8.15
CA HIS A 22 20.03 -9.37 8.90
C HIS A 22 19.25 -9.04 10.19
N LEU A 23 17.92 -9.13 10.16
CA LEU A 23 17.05 -8.95 11.34
C LEU A 23 16.93 -10.21 12.21
N ASN A 24 17.55 -11.33 11.81
CA ASN A 24 17.44 -12.61 12.47
C ASN A 24 15.98 -13.07 12.68
N LEU A 25 15.14 -12.94 11.65
CA LEU A 25 13.69 -13.13 11.67
C LEU A 25 13.27 -14.44 10.98
N LEU A 26 12.61 -15.36 11.72
CA LEU A 26 12.09 -16.61 11.13
C LEU A 26 10.62 -16.53 10.72
N GLU A 27 9.78 -15.80 11.46
CA GLU A 27 8.36 -15.60 11.18
C GLU A 27 8.14 -14.54 10.06
N LYS A 28 8.85 -14.71 8.93
CA LYS A 28 8.95 -13.71 7.86
C LYS A 28 7.66 -13.48 7.07
N ASP A 29 6.73 -14.45 7.04
CA ASP A 29 5.53 -14.40 6.21
C ASP A 29 4.59 -13.23 6.55
N TYR A 30 4.68 -12.65 7.75
CA TYR A 30 3.90 -11.48 8.14
C TYR A 30 4.39 -10.17 7.49
N PHE A 31 5.60 -10.17 6.89
CA PHE A 31 6.27 -8.96 6.43
C PHE A 31 6.41 -8.90 4.91
N GLY A 32 6.66 -7.68 4.43
CA GLY A 32 6.98 -7.41 3.05
C GLY A 32 7.79 -6.14 2.90
N ILE A 33 8.26 -5.87 1.68
CA ILE A 33 8.95 -4.64 1.33
C ILE A 33 7.99 -3.77 0.53
N ARG A 34 7.79 -2.54 0.98
CA ARG A 34 6.94 -1.54 0.33
C ARG A 34 7.79 -0.41 -0.22
N PHE A 35 7.46 0.07 -1.41
CA PHE A 35 8.05 1.28 -1.99
C PHE A 35 6.94 2.20 -2.49
N VAL A 36 7.31 3.45 -2.77
CA VAL A 36 6.40 4.45 -3.34
C VAL A 36 7.02 4.93 -4.63
N ASP A 37 6.22 4.93 -5.70
CA ASP A 37 6.68 5.40 -7.00
C ASP A 37 6.65 6.94 -7.11
N PRO A 38 7.21 7.54 -8.18
CA PRO A 38 7.19 8.99 -8.37
C PRO A 38 5.78 9.59 -8.37
N ASP A 39 4.77 8.82 -8.79
CA ASP A 39 3.35 9.20 -8.82
C ASP A 39 2.67 9.07 -7.44
N LYS A 40 3.45 8.83 -6.37
CA LYS A 40 2.99 8.67 -4.98
C LYS A 40 2.11 7.43 -4.75
N GLN A 41 2.08 6.49 -5.69
CA GLN A 41 1.39 5.22 -5.53
C GLN A 41 2.26 4.22 -4.75
N ARG A 42 1.62 3.55 -3.80
CA ARG A 42 2.27 2.52 -2.97
C ARG A 42 2.26 1.18 -3.70
N HIS A 43 3.36 0.45 -3.57
CA HIS A 43 3.53 -0.87 -4.14
C HIS A 43 4.21 -1.81 -3.14
N TRP A 44 3.76 -3.06 -3.11
CA TRP A 44 4.53 -4.15 -2.53
C TRP A 44 5.53 -4.66 -3.55
N LEU A 45 6.76 -4.89 -3.13
CA LEU A 45 7.80 -5.49 -3.95
C LEU A 45 7.40 -6.92 -4.31
N GLU A 46 7.34 -7.22 -5.62
CA GLU A 46 7.07 -8.56 -6.12
C GLU A 46 8.35 -9.40 -6.02
N PHE A 47 8.27 -10.50 -5.28
CA PHE A 47 9.45 -11.32 -4.97
C PHE A 47 10.02 -12.07 -6.18
N THR A 48 9.18 -12.39 -7.16
CA THR A 48 9.59 -13.14 -8.37
C THR A 48 10.26 -12.28 -9.43
N LYS A 49 10.16 -10.94 -9.33
CA LYS A 49 10.68 -9.99 -10.30
C LYS A 49 11.99 -9.36 -9.80
N SER A 50 12.83 -8.94 -10.74
CA SER A 50 14.01 -8.11 -10.44
C SER A 50 13.57 -6.84 -9.70
N VAL A 51 14.35 -6.41 -8.71
CA VAL A 51 14.11 -5.17 -7.95
C VAL A 51 14.16 -3.97 -8.89
N VAL A 52 15.23 -3.85 -9.68
CA VAL A 52 15.45 -2.71 -10.60
C VAL A 52 14.30 -2.60 -11.62
N LYS A 53 13.81 -3.71 -12.16
CA LYS A 53 12.70 -3.71 -13.14
C LYS A 53 11.35 -3.25 -12.57
N GLN A 54 11.22 -3.16 -11.25
CA GLN A 54 10.01 -2.68 -10.59
C GLN A 54 10.09 -1.21 -10.19
N MET A 55 11.29 -0.64 -10.18
CA MET A 55 11.51 0.75 -9.79
C MET A 55 11.37 1.67 -11.01
N ARG A 56 10.63 2.76 -10.83
CA ARG A 56 10.55 3.86 -11.82
C ARG A 56 11.60 4.96 -11.56
N ALA A 57 12.06 5.07 -10.32
CA ALA A 57 13.10 6.02 -9.93
C ALA A 57 14.50 5.47 -10.19
N GLN A 58 15.52 6.34 -10.20
CA GLN A 58 16.92 5.96 -10.19
C GLN A 58 17.38 5.59 -8.76
N PRO A 59 18.41 4.74 -8.61
CA PRO A 59 18.97 4.45 -7.28
C PRO A 59 19.63 5.70 -6.66
N PRO A 60 19.73 5.78 -5.32
CA PRO A 60 19.33 4.76 -4.35
C PRO A 60 17.81 4.65 -4.17
N PHE A 61 17.31 3.42 -4.12
CA PHE A 61 15.88 3.17 -3.91
C PHE A 61 15.53 3.24 -2.43
N THR A 62 14.54 4.05 -2.07
CA THR A 62 13.99 4.05 -0.72
C THR A 62 12.86 3.03 -0.62
N MET A 63 13.03 2.07 0.30
CA MET A 63 12.05 1.03 0.57
C MET A 63 11.79 0.91 2.08
N CYS A 64 10.63 0.38 2.43
CA CYS A 64 10.23 0.16 3.82
C CYS A 64 9.95 -1.33 4.05
N PHE A 65 10.64 -1.94 4.99
CA PHE A 65 10.21 -3.22 5.57
C PHE A 65 8.98 -2.97 6.46
N ARG A 66 7.87 -3.67 6.18
CA ARG A 66 6.56 -3.42 6.81
C ARG A 66 5.85 -4.73 7.12
N VAL A 67 4.96 -4.70 8.10
CA VAL A 67 3.96 -5.76 8.28
C VAL A 67 3.02 -5.68 7.08
N LYS A 68 2.94 -6.79 6.33
CA LYS A 68 2.02 -6.98 5.20
C LYS A 68 0.74 -7.68 5.65
N PHE A 69 0.88 -8.67 6.54
CA PHE A 69 -0.23 -9.37 7.17
C PHE A 69 -0.13 -9.19 8.68
N TYR A 70 -1.07 -8.47 9.27
CA TYR A 70 -1.14 -8.31 10.71
C TYR A 70 -1.54 -9.64 11.37
N PRO A 71 -0.88 -10.08 12.45
CA PRO A 71 -1.30 -11.27 13.18
C PRO A 71 -2.72 -11.10 13.74
N THR A 72 -3.53 -12.16 13.70
CA THR A 72 -4.86 -12.15 14.35
C THR A 72 -4.75 -12.05 15.87
N ASP A 73 -3.68 -12.63 16.43
CA ASP A 73 -3.30 -12.51 17.84
C ASP A 73 -1.78 -12.31 17.92
N PRO A 74 -1.30 -11.07 18.07
CA PRO A 74 0.13 -10.78 18.19
C PRO A 74 0.77 -11.39 19.45
N ALA A 75 -0.01 -11.68 20.50
CA ALA A 75 0.52 -12.31 21.70
C ALA A 75 0.84 -13.79 21.49
N ALA A 76 0.22 -14.43 20.49
CA ALA A 76 0.48 -15.81 20.10
C ALA A 76 1.70 -16.00 19.18
N LEU A 77 2.31 -14.90 18.70
CA LEU A 77 3.56 -14.98 17.93
C LEU A 77 4.66 -15.64 18.76
N LYS A 78 5.44 -16.52 18.15
CA LYS A 78 6.42 -17.32 18.89
C LYS A 78 7.63 -16.48 19.27
N GLU A 79 8.18 -15.71 18.34
CA GLU A 79 9.43 -14.98 18.55
C GLU A 79 9.20 -13.55 19.06
N GLU A 80 10.04 -13.13 20.01
CA GLU A 80 10.00 -11.76 20.52
C GLU A 80 10.34 -10.73 19.45
N ILE A 81 11.30 -11.02 18.57
CA ILE A 81 11.67 -10.10 17.47
C ILE A 81 10.47 -9.80 16.56
N THR A 82 9.65 -10.81 16.27
CA THR A 82 8.43 -10.64 15.47
C THR A 82 7.42 -9.74 16.20
N ARG A 83 7.19 -9.99 17.50
CA ARG A 83 6.33 -9.15 18.33
C ARG A 83 6.83 -7.71 18.38
N TYR A 84 8.13 -7.52 18.55
CA TYR A 84 8.75 -6.20 18.58
C TYR A 84 8.58 -5.44 17.24
N LEU A 85 8.80 -6.10 16.10
CA LEU A 85 8.59 -5.48 14.78
C LEU A 85 7.12 -5.13 14.53
N VAL A 86 6.19 -5.98 14.99
CA VAL A 86 4.74 -5.68 14.94
C VAL A 86 4.39 -4.51 15.88
N PHE A 87 4.98 -4.45 17.07
CA PHE A 87 4.85 -3.32 17.99
C PHE A 87 5.32 -2.02 17.33
N LEU A 88 6.51 -1.99 16.71
CA LEU A 88 7.01 -0.81 16.00
C LEU A 88 6.08 -0.36 14.87
N GLN A 89 5.50 -1.31 14.13
CA GLN A 89 4.54 -1.01 13.07
C GLN A 89 3.27 -0.37 13.63
N ILE A 90 2.71 -0.90 14.71
CA ILE A 90 1.45 -0.39 15.31
C ILE A 90 1.69 0.91 16.07
N LYS A 91 2.84 1.07 16.74
CA LYS A 91 3.30 2.34 17.30
C LYS A 91 3.35 3.43 16.22
N ARG A 92 3.85 3.11 15.03
CA ARG A 92 3.81 4.02 13.88
C ARG A 92 2.37 4.32 13.45
N ASP A 93 1.50 3.31 13.42
CA ASP A 93 0.10 3.48 13.03
C ASP A 93 -0.65 4.37 14.05
N LEU A 94 -0.32 4.29 15.34
CA LEU A 94 -0.78 5.21 16.38
C LEU A 94 -0.29 6.64 16.13
N TYR A 95 1.01 6.80 15.86
CA TYR A 95 1.63 8.09 15.60
C TYR A 95 1.05 8.81 14.38
N HIS A 96 0.71 8.09 13.31
CA HIS A 96 0.08 8.66 12.12
C HIS A 96 -1.45 8.70 12.19
N GLY A 97 -2.05 8.37 13.34
CA GLY A 97 -3.50 8.41 13.53
C GLY A 97 -4.30 7.31 12.81
N ARG A 98 -3.65 6.26 12.29
CA ARG A 98 -4.33 5.10 11.68
C ARG A 98 -5.04 4.24 12.71
N LEU A 99 -4.50 4.16 13.92
CA LEU A 99 -5.07 3.39 15.02
C LEU A 99 -5.99 4.31 15.85
N LEU A 100 -7.25 4.39 15.44
CA LEU A 100 -8.29 5.15 16.12
C LEU A 100 -8.60 4.53 17.49
N CYS A 101 -8.56 5.38 18.52
CA CYS A 101 -8.82 5.00 19.90
C CYS A 101 -9.40 6.17 20.72
N LYS A 102 -10.04 5.83 21.84
CA LYS A 102 -10.52 6.82 22.81
C LYS A 102 -9.34 7.40 23.59
N THR A 103 -9.54 8.57 24.20
CA THR A 103 -8.48 9.27 24.95
C THR A 103 -7.85 8.42 26.06
N SER A 104 -8.65 7.60 26.76
CA SER A 104 -8.15 6.67 27.79
C SER A 104 -7.22 5.60 27.21
N ASP A 105 -7.62 5.00 26.09
CA ASP A 105 -6.85 3.95 25.42
C ASP A 105 -5.57 4.52 24.82
N ALA A 106 -5.62 5.73 24.27
CA ALA A 106 -4.46 6.45 23.79
C ALA A 106 -3.45 6.71 24.92
N ALA A 107 -3.92 7.21 26.08
CA ALA A 107 -3.05 7.44 27.24
C ALA A 107 -2.36 6.15 27.68
N LEU A 108 -3.09 5.04 27.75
CA LEU A 108 -2.56 3.73 28.12
C LEU A 108 -1.54 3.21 27.09
N LEU A 109 -1.85 3.29 25.80
CA LEU A 109 -0.94 2.86 24.74
C LEU A 109 0.36 3.69 24.72
N ALA A 110 0.26 5.00 24.91
CA ALA A 110 1.43 5.87 25.01
C ALA A 110 2.24 5.61 26.28
N ALA A 111 1.60 5.30 27.40
CA ALA A 111 2.29 4.90 28.63
C ALA A 111 3.07 3.58 28.45
N TYR A 112 2.52 2.59 27.74
CA TYR A 112 3.28 1.38 27.40
C TYR A 112 4.50 1.67 26.51
N ILE A 113 4.36 2.58 25.53
CA ILE A 113 5.51 2.99 24.70
C ILE A 113 6.56 3.67 25.57
N LEU A 114 6.15 4.57 26.47
CA LEU A 114 7.04 5.29 27.36
C LEU A 114 7.82 4.32 28.27
N GLN A 115 7.12 3.42 28.96
CA GLN A 115 7.72 2.37 29.79
C GLN A 115 8.73 1.51 29.00
N ALA A 116 8.40 1.14 27.76
CA ALA A 116 9.29 0.34 26.92
C ALA A 116 10.55 1.08 26.48
N GLU A 117 10.51 2.42 26.38
CA GLU A 117 11.63 3.24 25.92
C GLU A 117 12.55 3.73 27.05
N ILE A 118 11.98 4.16 28.18
CA ILE A 118 12.75 4.78 29.27
C ILE A 118 12.77 3.98 30.57
N GLY A 119 12.06 2.85 30.62
CA GLY A 119 11.93 2.04 31.83
C GLY A 119 11.09 2.73 32.90
N ASP A 120 11.24 2.27 34.14
CA ASP A 120 10.43 2.73 35.27
C ASP A 120 10.51 4.25 35.51
N TYR A 121 9.42 4.81 36.03
CA TYR A 121 9.39 6.18 36.50
C TYR A 121 10.40 6.42 37.63
N ASP A 122 11.22 7.47 37.49
CA ASP A 122 12.23 7.90 38.45
C ASP A 122 12.06 9.42 38.68
N PRO A 123 11.77 9.88 39.91
CA PRO A 123 11.56 11.30 40.19
C PRO A 123 12.75 12.21 39.84
N GLY A 124 13.98 11.71 39.89
CA GLY A 124 15.19 12.46 39.55
C GLY A 124 15.42 12.59 38.05
N LYS A 125 15.00 11.59 37.26
CA LYS A 125 15.13 11.59 35.78
C LYS A 125 13.89 12.13 35.06
N HIS A 126 12.72 12.03 35.68
CA HIS A 126 11.42 12.31 35.06
C HIS A 126 10.71 13.48 35.78
N PRO A 127 11.14 14.73 35.51
CA PRO A 127 10.49 15.93 36.06
C PRO A 127 9.09 16.12 35.45
N GLU A 128 8.29 17.01 36.03
CA GLU A 128 6.97 17.34 35.48
C GLU A 128 7.05 17.73 33.99
N GLY A 129 6.13 17.18 33.17
CA GLY A 129 6.12 17.37 31.72
C GLY A 129 7.17 16.55 30.95
N TYR A 130 7.85 15.58 31.56
CA TYR A 130 8.80 14.72 30.84
C TYR A 130 8.16 13.97 29.66
N SER A 131 6.89 13.58 29.77
CA SER A 131 6.14 12.87 28.73
C SER A 131 5.96 13.72 27.46
N SER A 132 5.94 15.06 27.57
CA SER A 132 5.81 15.98 26.44
C SER A 132 7.02 15.97 25.50
N LYS A 133 8.16 15.39 25.92
CA LYS A 133 9.34 15.19 25.06
C LYS A 133 9.12 14.09 24.00
N PHE A 134 8.09 13.27 24.17
CA PHE A 134 7.79 12.14 23.31
C PHE A 134 6.58 12.44 22.44
N GLN A 135 6.72 12.26 21.13
CA GLN A 135 5.63 12.51 20.20
C GLN A 135 4.90 11.21 19.87
N PHE A 136 3.91 10.84 20.68
CA PHE A 136 3.11 9.62 20.49
C PHE A 136 1.98 9.75 19.46
N PHE A 137 1.43 10.96 19.29
CA PHE A 137 0.27 11.26 18.43
C PHE A 137 0.54 12.46 17.51
N PRO A 138 -0.24 12.65 16.42
CA PRO A 138 -0.16 13.84 15.58
C PRO A 138 -0.51 15.14 16.33
N LYS A 139 -1.46 15.05 17.25
CA LYS A 139 -1.92 16.14 18.12
C LYS A 139 -1.74 15.72 19.58
N HIS A 140 -1.10 16.58 20.37
CA HIS A 140 -0.91 16.39 21.80
C HIS A 140 -1.74 17.39 22.58
N SER A 141 -2.27 16.98 23.72
CA SER A 141 -2.91 17.87 24.68
C SER A 141 -2.28 17.66 26.04
N GLU A 142 -2.14 18.74 26.81
CA GLU A 142 -1.57 18.69 28.16
C GLU A 142 -2.36 17.75 29.09
N LYS A 143 -3.68 17.64 28.90
CA LYS A 143 -4.52 16.67 29.64
C LYS A 143 -4.13 15.23 29.34
N LEU A 144 -3.86 14.90 28.08
CA LEU A 144 -3.41 13.58 27.66
C LEU A 144 -2.00 13.29 28.19
N GLU A 145 -1.07 14.25 28.08
CA GLU A 145 0.31 14.11 28.56
C GLU A 145 0.38 13.86 30.08
N ARG A 146 -0.44 14.56 30.86
CA ARG A 146 -0.59 14.30 32.30
C ARG A 146 -1.11 12.90 32.58
N LYS A 147 -2.13 12.46 31.83
CA LYS A 147 -2.68 11.11 32.04
C LYS A 147 -1.69 10.00 31.66
N ILE A 148 -0.88 10.21 30.62
CA ILE A 148 0.22 9.30 30.24
C ILE A 148 1.23 9.19 31.38
N ALA A 149 1.68 10.32 31.92
CA ALA A 149 2.65 10.36 33.00
C ALA A 149 2.12 9.72 34.30
N GLU A 150 0.82 9.91 34.59
CA GLU A 150 0.13 9.28 35.71
C GLU A 150 0.15 7.74 35.59
N ILE A 151 -0.33 7.20 34.46
CA ILE A 151 -0.35 5.75 34.20
C ILE A 151 1.07 5.16 34.28
N HIS A 152 2.05 5.82 33.64
CA HIS A 152 3.45 5.38 33.67
C HIS A 152 3.99 5.30 35.10
N LYS A 153 3.66 6.28 35.95
CA LYS A 153 4.10 6.32 37.34
C LYS A 153 3.38 5.31 38.25
N SER A 154 2.06 5.12 38.10
CA SER A 154 1.26 4.37 39.07
C SER A 154 0.98 2.92 38.67
N GLU A 155 0.95 2.60 37.38
CA GLU A 155 0.45 1.30 36.89
C GLU A 155 1.51 0.42 36.21
N LEU A 156 2.62 1.00 35.75
CA LEU A 156 3.58 0.29 34.86
C LEU A 156 4.93 -0.06 35.51
N SER A 157 5.16 0.33 36.77
CA SER A 157 6.42 0.07 37.48
C SER A 157 6.76 -1.42 37.51
N GLY A 158 8.02 -1.74 37.23
CA GLY A 158 8.56 -3.11 37.19
C GLY A 158 8.30 -3.84 35.88
N GLN A 159 7.60 -3.25 34.90
CA GLN A 159 7.44 -3.89 33.60
C GLN A 159 8.71 -3.77 32.76
N THR A 160 9.18 -4.92 32.24
CA THR A 160 10.25 -4.94 31.25
C THR A 160 9.74 -4.42 29.90
N PRO A 161 10.63 -3.91 29.01
CA PRO A 161 10.23 -3.45 27.68
C PRO A 161 9.43 -4.49 26.90
N ALA A 162 9.85 -5.75 26.89
CA ALA A 162 9.14 -6.86 26.24
C ALA A 162 7.71 -7.06 26.78
N THR A 163 7.52 -6.88 28.09
CA THR A 163 6.21 -6.99 28.73
C THR A 163 5.30 -5.82 28.37
N SER A 164 5.82 -4.60 28.39
CA SER A 164 5.06 -3.41 27.99
C SER A 164 4.71 -3.42 26.50
N GLU A 165 5.63 -3.85 25.63
CA GLU A 165 5.39 -4.08 24.20
C GLU A 165 4.27 -5.12 23.98
N LEU A 166 4.30 -6.24 24.71
CA LEU A 166 3.26 -7.26 24.64
C LEU A 166 1.88 -6.74 25.12
N ASN A 167 1.85 -5.99 26.21
CA ASN A 167 0.60 -5.42 26.73
C ASN A 167 0.04 -4.34 25.79
N PHE A 168 0.91 -3.54 25.17
CA PHE A 168 0.54 -2.63 24.09
C PHE A 168 -0.15 -3.39 22.95
N LEU A 169 0.45 -4.49 22.48
CA LEU A 169 -0.11 -5.30 21.40
C LEU A 169 -1.48 -5.89 21.76
N ARG A 170 -1.62 -6.43 22.98
CA ARG A 170 -2.89 -6.96 23.51
C ARG A 170 -3.98 -5.90 23.57
N LYS A 171 -3.63 -4.66 23.91
CA LYS A 171 -4.60 -3.56 23.87
C LYS A 171 -4.91 -3.14 22.44
N ALA A 172 -3.90 -2.96 21.60
CA ALA A 172 -4.05 -2.49 20.22
C ALA A 172 -4.94 -3.41 19.37
N GLN A 173 -4.84 -4.74 19.50
CA GLN A 173 -5.68 -5.69 18.76
C GLN A 173 -7.18 -5.55 19.05
N THR A 174 -7.56 -4.97 20.20
CA THR A 174 -8.97 -4.76 20.57
C THR A 174 -9.59 -3.56 19.87
N LEU A 175 -8.76 -2.70 19.27
CA LEU A 175 -9.22 -1.48 18.60
C LEU A 175 -9.77 -1.79 17.21
N GLU A 176 -10.84 -1.08 16.83
CA GLU A 176 -11.59 -1.30 15.60
C GLU A 176 -10.76 -1.14 14.31
N THR A 177 -9.71 -0.32 14.37
CA THR A 177 -8.81 -0.01 13.25
C THR A 177 -7.48 -0.74 13.31
N TYR A 178 -7.37 -1.78 14.15
CA TYR A 178 -6.21 -2.65 14.17
C TYR A 178 -5.96 -3.28 12.77
N GLY A 179 -4.73 -3.13 12.28
CA GLY A 179 -4.30 -3.66 10.99
C GLY A 179 -4.86 -2.92 9.76
N VAL A 180 -5.40 -1.71 9.92
CA VAL A 180 -5.90 -0.90 8.80
C VAL A 180 -4.75 -0.19 8.08
N ASP A 181 -4.44 -0.61 6.84
CA ASP A 181 -3.68 0.19 5.85
C ASP A 181 -4.65 0.72 4.78
N PRO A 182 -5.06 2.01 4.84
CA PRO A 182 -6.17 2.51 4.04
C PRO A 182 -5.80 2.77 2.57
N HIS A 183 -6.67 2.32 1.66
CA HIS A 183 -6.65 2.63 0.24
C HIS A 183 -7.70 3.72 -0.06
N PRO A 184 -7.30 4.91 -0.53
CA PRO A 184 -8.24 5.98 -0.86
C PRO A 184 -9.09 5.62 -2.08
N CYS A 185 -10.40 5.75 -1.95
CA CYS A 185 -11.41 5.47 -2.97
C CYS A 185 -12.60 6.44 -2.83
N LYS A 186 -13.56 6.34 -3.74
CA LYS A 186 -14.89 6.94 -3.62
C LYS A 186 -15.97 5.87 -3.62
N ASP A 187 -17.05 6.09 -2.90
CA ASP A 187 -18.26 5.27 -3.02
C ASP A 187 -19.08 5.64 -4.27
N VAL A 188 -20.20 4.96 -4.48
CA VAL A 188 -21.14 5.22 -5.59
C VAL A 188 -21.81 6.59 -5.53
N SER A 189 -21.81 7.23 -4.37
CA SER A 189 -22.34 8.58 -4.15
C SER A 189 -21.26 9.66 -4.31
N GLY A 190 -20.01 9.27 -4.58
CA GLY A 190 -18.88 10.18 -4.75
C GLY A 190 -18.19 10.59 -3.44
N ASN A 191 -18.63 10.07 -2.29
CA ASN A 191 -18.03 10.37 -0.99
C ASN A 191 -16.68 9.68 -0.85
N ALA A 192 -15.73 10.33 -0.17
CA ALA A 192 -14.44 9.74 0.12
C ALA A 192 -14.60 8.52 1.05
N ALA A 193 -14.04 7.39 0.63
CA ALA A 193 -14.05 6.14 1.35
C ALA A 193 -12.64 5.56 1.40
N PHE A 194 -12.26 4.98 2.53
CA PHE A 194 -10.99 4.31 2.71
C PHE A 194 -11.21 2.82 2.92
N LEU A 195 -10.76 2.03 1.95
CA LEU A 195 -10.90 0.59 1.96
C LEU A 195 -9.67 -0.03 2.62
N ALA A 196 -9.85 -1.05 3.44
CA ALA A 196 -8.73 -1.76 4.06
C ALA A 196 -9.03 -3.25 4.21
N PHE A 197 -7.97 -4.05 4.24
CA PHE A 197 -8.03 -5.48 4.51
C PHE A 197 -7.33 -5.74 5.84
N THR A 198 -8.07 -6.25 6.81
CA THR A 198 -7.58 -6.54 8.16
C THR A 198 -7.54 -8.05 8.38
N PRO A 199 -6.94 -8.53 9.50
CA PRO A 199 -6.94 -9.96 9.81
C PRO A 199 -8.35 -10.55 9.93
N PHE A 200 -9.34 -9.72 10.25
CA PHE A 200 -10.72 -10.16 10.49
C PHE A 200 -11.64 -10.01 9.28
N GLY A 201 -11.28 -9.17 8.30
CA GLY A 201 -12.12 -8.97 7.11
C GLY A 201 -11.80 -7.72 6.32
N PHE A 202 -12.74 -7.36 5.46
CA PHE A 202 -12.74 -6.10 4.70
C PHE A 202 -13.43 -4.99 5.49
N VAL A 203 -12.80 -3.82 5.52
CA VAL A 203 -13.27 -2.64 6.26
C VAL A 203 -13.40 -1.46 5.30
N VAL A 204 -14.46 -0.68 5.50
CA VAL A 204 -14.65 0.61 4.84
C VAL A 204 -14.80 1.70 5.89
N LEU A 205 -13.93 2.70 5.82
CA LEU A 205 -13.97 3.89 6.66
C LEU A 205 -14.44 5.09 5.85
N GLN A 206 -15.38 5.86 6.39
CA GLN A 206 -15.74 7.19 5.90
C GLN A 206 -15.49 8.18 7.04
N GLY A 207 -14.52 9.08 6.85
CA GLY A 207 -13.94 9.86 7.94
C GLY A 207 -13.38 8.93 9.03
N ASN A 208 -13.85 9.10 10.26
CA ASN A 208 -13.48 8.28 11.43
C ASN A 208 -14.42 7.12 11.73
N LYS A 209 -15.44 6.90 10.89
CA LYS A 209 -16.48 5.90 11.14
C LYS A 209 -16.27 4.70 10.25
N ARG A 210 -16.33 3.51 10.84
CA ARG A 210 -16.42 2.25 10.10
C ARG A 210 -17.85 2.08 9.60
N VAL A 211 -18.06 2.27 8.31
CA VAL A 211 -19.38 2.14 7.66
C VAL A 211 -19.67 0.72 7.20
N HIS A 212 -18.63 -0.05 6.86
CA HIS A 212 -18.76 -1.47 6.56
C HIS A 212 -17.67 -2.30 7.22
N PHE A 213 -18.07 -3.50 7.66
CA PHE A 213 -17.20 -4.56 8.11
C PHE A 213 -17.74 -5.89 7.57
N ILE A 214 -17.01 -6.50 6.65
CA ILE A 214 -17.39 -7.77 6.01
C ILE A 214 -16.35 -8.82 6.35
N LYS A 215 -16.78 -9.90 7.01
CA LYS A 215 -15.86 -10.96 7.43
C LYS A 215 -15.37 -11.78 6.24
N TRP A 216 -14.20 -12.41 6.35
CA TRP A 216 -13.62 -13.18 5.25
C TRP A 216 -14.49 -14.33 4.73
N ASN A 217 -15.30 -14.94 5.59
CA ASN A 217 -16.26 -15.99 5.21
C ASN A 217 -17.41 -15.44 4.33
N GLU A 218 -17.79 -14.18 4.52
CA GLU A 218 -18.83 -13.49 3.74
C GLU A 218 -18.29 -12.97 2.40
N VAL A 219 -16.98 -12.69 2.29
CA VAL A 219 -16.35 -12.28 1.03
C VAL A 219 -16.26 -13.46 0.06
N THR A 220 -16.97 -13.39 -1.06
CA THR A 220 -17.02 -14.46 -2.08
C THR A 220 -16.05 -14.23 -3.22
N LYS A 221 -15.99 -13.02 -3.77
CA LYS A 221 -15.14 -12.68 -4.92
C LYS A 221 -14.75 -11.21 -4.90
N MET A 222 -13.56 -10.92 -5.41
CA MET A 222 -13.08 -9.56 -5.67
C MET A 222 -12.71 -9.42 -7.14
N LYS A 223 -13.15 -8.32 -7.76
CA LYS A 223 -12.81 -7.97 -9.14
C LYS A 223 -12.44 -6.51 -9.25
N PHE A 224 -11.77 -6.15 -10.34
CA PHE A 224 -11.60 -4.76 -10.72
C PHE A 224 -11.67 -4.59 -12.24
N GLU A 225 -12.15 -3.44 -12.68
CA GLU A 225 -12.21 -3.01 -14.07
C GLU A 225 -11.85 -1.53 -14.17
N GLY A 226 -10.73 -1.22 -14.82
CA GLY A 226 -10.20 0.14 -14.84
C GLY A 226 -9.96 0.67 -13.42
N LYS A 227 -10.69 1.73 -13.06
CA LYS A 227 -10.66 2.34 -11.71
C LYS A 227 -11.69 1.75 -10.74
N THR A 228 -12.56 0.86 -11.19
CA THR A 228 -13.69 0.36 -10.41
C THR A 228 -13.35 -0.95 -9.73
N PHE A 229 -13.54 -1.01 -8.41
CA PHE A 229 -13.37 -2.19 -7.57
C PHE A 229 -14.72 -2.76 -7.16
N TYR A 230 -14.88 -4.08 -7.29
CA TYR A 230 -16.09 -4.80 -6.93
C TYR A 230 -15.81 -5.85 -5.86
N LEU A 231 -16.56 -5.79 -4.76
CA LEU A 231 -16.56 -6.78 -3.71
C LEU A 231 -17.91 -7.52 -3.70
N TYR A 232 -17.86 -8.82 -3.97
CA TYR A 232 -19.03 -9.69 -3.91
C TYR A 232 -19.13 -10.31 -2.51
N VAL A 233 -20.25 -10.08 -1.85
CA VAL A 233 -20.51 -10.49 -0.46
C VAL A 233 -21.72 -11.42 -0.43
N SER A 234 -21.63 -12.52 0.31
CA SER A 234 -22.74 -13.41 0.62
C SER A 234 -23.20 -13.18 2.05
N GLN A 235 -24.47 -12.84 2.24
CA GLN A 235 -25.07 -12.76 3.58
C GLN A 235 -25.85 -14.04 3.93
N LYS A 236 -26.22 -14.19 5.21
CA LYS A 236 -26.85 -15.38 5.80
C LYS A 236 -28.18 -15.81 5.14
N GLU A 237 -28.82 -14.94 4.35
CA GLU A 237 -30.07 -15.20 3.61
C GLU A 237 -29.86 -15.48 2.11
N GLU A 238 -28.66 -15.94 1.70
CA GLU A 238 -28.24 -16.13 0.29
C GLU A 238 -28.29 -14.87 -0.61
N LYS A 239 -28.62 -13.70 -0.05
CA LYS A 239 -28.55 -12.42 -0.74
C LYS A 239 -27.09 -12.12 -1.11
N LYS A 240 -26.83 -12.03 -2.41
CA LYS A 240 -25.55 -11.62 -2.98
C LYS A 240 -25.54 -10.11 -3.13
N ILE A 241 -24.68 -9.44 -2.36
CA ILE A 241 -24.48 -7.99 -2.41
C ILE A 241 -23.19 -7.71 -3.18
N VAL A 242 -23.21 -6.69 -4.03
CA VAL A 242 -22.01 -6.20 -4.72
C VAL A 242 -21.71 -4.78 -4.25
N LEU A 243 -20.64 -4.61 -3.48
CA LEU A 243 -20.15 -3.28 -3.13
C LEU A 243 -19.22 -2.78 -4.24
N THR A 244 -19.42 -1.53 -4.64
CA THR A 244 -18.68 -0.90 -5.74
C THR A 244 -17.99 0.36 -5.24
N TYR A 245 -16.70 0.48 -5.56
CA TYR A 245 -15.86 1.63 -5.18
C TYR A 245 -14.97 2.07 -6.34
N PHE A 246 -14.56 3.33 -6.34
CA PHE A 246 -13.76 3.93 -7.40
C PHE A 246 -12.41 4.39 -6.85
N ALA A 247 -11.33 3.76 -7.31
CA ALA A 247 -9.96 4.15 -7.01
C ALA A 247 -9.53 5.39 -7.84
N PRO A 248 -8.50 6.15 -7.42
CA PRO A 248 -8.03 7.33 -8.15
C PRO A 248 -7.45 6.98 -9.54
N THR A 249 -6.74 5.86 -9.64
CA THR A 249 -6.08 5.37 -10.86
C THR A 249 -6.30 3.87 -11.07
N PRO A 250 -6.19 3.36 -12.31
CA PRO A 250 -6.25 1.92 -12.57
C PRO A 250 -5.17 1.13 -11.82
N GLU A 251 -3.97 1.71 -11.66
CA GLU A 251 -2.85 1.14 -10.93
C GLU A 251 -3.18 0.99 -9.44
N ALA A 252 -3.79 2.02 -8.83
CA ALA A 252 -4.26 1.98 -7.46
C ALA A 252 -5.34 0.90 -7.27
N CYS A 253 -6.28 0.79 -8.23
CA CYS A 253 -7.34 -0.22 -8.21
C CYS A 253 -6.78 -1.64 -8.32
N LYS A 254 -5.82 -1.85 -9.22
CA LYS A 254 -5.12 -3.13 -9.38
C LYS A 254 -4.33 -3.50 -8.12
N HIS A 255 -3.67 -2.53 -7.49
CA HIS A 255 -2.95 -2.73 -6.24
C HIS A 255 -3.89 -3.11 -5.09
N LEU A 256 -5.00 -2.38 -4.93
CA LEU A 256 -6.09 -2.70 -3.99
C LEU A 256 -6.59 -4.13 -4.20
N TRP A 257 -6.91 -4.50 -5.45
CA TRP A 257 -7.39 -5.84 -5.78
C TRP A 257 -6.38 -6.93 -5.42
N LYS A 258 -5.09 -6.74 -5.77
CA LYS A 258 -4.03 -7.67 -5.38
C LYS A 258 -3.96 -7.82 -3.87
N CYS A 259 -3.92 -6.72 -3.11
CA CYS A 259 -3.89 -6.75 -1.64
C CYS A 259 -5.09 -7.53 -1.10
N GLY A 260 -6.28 -7.34 -1.67
CA GLY A 260 -7.48 -8.08 -1.27
C GLY A 260 -7.36 -9.59 -1.51
N ILE A 261 -6.88 -10.00 -2.68
CA ILE A 261 -6.66 -11.43 -2.99
C ILE A 261 -5.61 -12.05 -2.07
N GLU A 262 -4.50 -11.35 -1.81
CA GLU A 262 -3.45 -11.82 -0.90
C GLU A 262 -3.97 -11.98 0.53
N ASN A 263 -4.68 -10.97 1.07
CA ASN A 263 -5.22 -11.03 2.43
C ASN A 263 -6.31 -12.10 2.57
N GLN A 264 -7.20 -12.22 1.57
CA GLN A 264 -8.19 -13.30 1.57
C GLN A 264 -7.51 -14.68 1.55
N ALA A 265 -6.51 -14.88 0.70
CA ALA A 265 -5.77 -16.13 0.66
C ALA A 265 -5.09 -16.43 2.02
N PHE A 266 -4.43 -15.44 2.60
CA PHE A 266 -3.68 -15.57 3.84
C PHE A 266 -4.57 -15.90 5.05
N TYR A 267 -5.68 -15.18 5.26
CA TYR A 267 -6.51 -15.37 6.46
C TYR A 267 -7.67 -16.36 6.29
N LYS A 268 -8.21 -16.54 5.06
CA LYS A 268 -9.40 -17.38 4.84
C LYS A 268 -9.06 -18.85 4.59
N LEU A 269 -7.98 -19.12 3.87
CA LEU A 269 -7.67 -20.48 3.43
C LEU A 269 -6.95 -21.27 4.52
N GLU A 270 -7.17 -22.59 4.52
CA GLU A 270 -6.53 -23.46 5.50
C GLU A 270 -5.16 -23.92 5.04
N LYS A 271 -4.98 -24.08 3.72
CA LYS A 271 -3.73 -24.52 3.11
C LYS A 271 -3.41 -23.68 1.89
N SER A 272 -2.12 -23.41 1.67
CA SER A 272 -1.63 -22.72 0.48
C SER A 272 -1.92 -23.47 -0.82
N SER A 273 -2.08 -24.80 -0.75
CA SER A 273 -2.51 -25.64 -1.89
C SER A 273 -3.92 -25.31 -2.40
N GLN A 274 -4.78 -24.70 -1.56
CA GLN A 274 -6.13 -24.27 -1.95
C GLN A 274 -6.11 -22.95 -2.75
N VAL A 275 -4.98 -22.24 -2.79
CA VAL A 275 -4.84 -20.94 -3.46
C VAL A 275 -4.95 -21.13 -4.98
N ARG A 276 -6.02 -20.55 -5.55
CA ARG A 276 -6.28 -20.55 -7.00
C ARG A 276 -5.83 -19.23 -7.63
N THR A 277 -5.50 -19.28 -8.92
CA THR A 277 -5.27 -18.07 -9.73
C THR A 277 -6.59 -17.33 -9.90
N VAL A 278 -6.62 -16.06 -9.51
CA VAL A 278 -7.78 -15.17 -9.68
C VAL A 278 -7.58 -14.32 -10.92
N SER A 279 -8.64 -14.18 -11.72
CA SER A 279 -8.69 -13.28 -12.88
C SER A 279 -9.54 -12.07 -12.55
N SER A 280 -9.07 -10.88 -12.93
CA SER A 280 -9.83 -9.63 -12.78
C SER A 280 -11.05 -9.57 -13.71
N SER A 281 -11.03 -10.33 -14.81
CA SER A 281 -12.06 -10.36 -15.84
C SER A 281 -12.54 -11.78 -16.14
N ASN A 282 -13.74 -11.90 -16.71
CA ASN A 282 -14.31 -13.17 -17.17
C ASN A 282 -13.86 -13.52 -18.61
N LEU A 283 -13.16 -12.63 -19.33
CA LEU A 283 -12.69 -12.86 -20.70
C LEU A 283 -11.25 -13.41 -20.71
N PHE A 284 -11.02 -14.50 -21.47
CA PHE A 284 -9.78 -15.29 -21.46
C PHE A 284 -8.50 -14.54 -21.86
N PHE A 285 -8.62 -13.41 -22.56
CA PHE A 285 -7.47 -12.62 -23.07
C PHE A 285 -7.42 -11.17 -22.59
N LYS A 286 -8.41 -10.72 -21.80
CA LYS A 286 -8.52 -9.33 -21.36
C LYS A 286 -8.69 -9.29 -19.85
N GLY A 287 -7.60 -9.27 -19.09
CA GLY A 287 -7.63 -9.18 -17.64
C GLY A 287 -6.29 -9.40 -16.97
N SER A 288 -6.13 -8.87 -15.75
CA SER A 288 -4.99 -9.20 -14.90
C SER A 288 -5.25 -10.55 -14.21
N ARG A 289 -4.27 -11.45 -14.27
CA ARG A 289 -4.26 -12.71 -13.49
C ARG A 289 -3.29 -12.56 -12.33
N PHE A 290 -3.69 -13.05 -11.17
CA PHE A 290 -2.86 -13.02 -9.98
C PHE A 290 -3.08 -14.28 -9.15
N ARG A 291 -2.00 -14.82 -8.61
CA ARG A 291 -2.04 -15.96 -7.69
C ARG A 291 -1.17 -15.59 -6.50
N TYR A 292 -1.74 -15.65 -5.30
CA TYR A 292 -0.96 -15.50 -4.09
C TYR A 292 0.08 -16.63 -4.01
N SER A 293 1.31 -16.28 -3.64
CA SER A 293 2.41 -17.21 -3.49
C SER A 293 3.04 -16.97 -2.12
N GLY A 294 2.88 -17.94 -1.23
CA GLY A 294 3.27 -17.86 0.17
C GLY A 294 2.45 -18.82 1.02
N ARG A 295 2.85 -18.97 2.28
CA ARG A 295 2.08 -19.74 3.27
C ARG A 295 0.85 -18.97 3.70
N VAL A 296 -0.19 -19.68 4.10
CA VAL A 296 -1.40 -19.08 4.70
C VAL A 296 -1.23 -18.98 6.22
N ALA A 297 -2.03 -18.16 6.89
CA ALA A 297 -1.89 -17.87 8.32
C ALA A 297 -1.80 -19.15 9.19
N LYS A 298 -2.65 -20.15 8.92
CA LYS A 298 -2.63 -21.44 9.66
C LYS A 298 -1.27 -22.15 9.52
N GLU A 299 -0.75 -22.29 8.30
CA GLU A 299 0.56 -22.90 8.03
C GLU A 299 1.72 -22.12 8.65
N VAL A 300 1.62 -20.78 8.66
CA VAL A 300 2.60 -19.91 9.32
C VAL A 300 2.61 -20.17 10.81
N MET A 301 1.44 -20.21 11.47
CA MET A 301 1.33 -20.52 12.89
C MET A 301 1.87 -21.92 13.23
N GLU A 302 1.51 -22.94 12.45
CA GLU A 302 2.00 -24.31 12.63
C GLU A 302 3.51 -24.42 12.46
N SER A 303 4.08 -23.71 11.49
CA SER A 303 5.54 -23.65 11.31
C SER A 303 6.23 -22.90 12.45
N SER A 304 5.62 -21.82 12.93
CA SER A 304 6.19 -20.99 13.99
C SER A 304 6.21 -21.73 15.33
N ALA A 305 5.18 -22.56 15.59
CA ALA A 305 5.13 -23.43 16.75
C ALA A 305 6.30 -24.46 16.82
N LYS A 306 6.91 -24.78 15.67
CA LYS A 306 8.05 -25.71 15.56
C LYS A 306 9.41 -25.04 15.79
N ILE A 307 9.47 -23.72 15.95
CA ILE A 307 10.72 -23.00 16.18
C ILE A 307 11.31 -23.42 17.53
N LYS A 308 12.49 -24.03 17.48
CA LYS A 308 13.29 -24.45 18.63
C LYS A 308 14.65 -23.77 18.55
N ARG A 309 14.71 -22.51 18.94
CA ARG A 309 15.95 -21.76 19.14
C ARG A 309 15.79 -20.80 20.31
N GLU A 310 16.90 -20.32 20.83
CA GLU A 310 16.89 -19.21 21.76
C GLU A 310 16.42 -17.92 21.05
N PRO A 311 15.59 -17.10 21.71
CA PRO A 311 15.17 -15.82 21.15
C PRO A 311 16.40 -14.95 20.83
N PRO A 312 16.41 -14.29 19.66
CA PRO A 312 17.51 -13.39 19.32
C PRO A 312 17.50 -12.15 20.22
N GLU A 313 18.69 -11.60 20.48
CA GLU A 313 18.81 -10.34 21.22
C GLU A 313 18.23 -9.18 20.41
N ILE A 314 17.35 -8.39 21.05
CA ILE A 314 16.66 -7.28 20.41
C ILE A 314 17.33 -5.96 20.82
N HIS A 315 18.07 -5.39 19.88
CA HIS A 315 18.64 -4.06 20.02
C HIS A 315 17.56 -2.98 19.81
N ARG A 316 16.87 -2.62 20.90
CA ARG A 316 15.79 -1.61 20.88
C ARG A 316 16.29 -0.20 20.56
N ALA A 317 17.55 0.09 20.88
CA ALA A 317 18.22 1.33 20.49
C ALA A 317 18.64 1.27 19.01
N GLY A 318 18.14 2.21 18.19
CA GLY A 318 18.60 2.42 16.82
C GLY A 318 17.71 1.86 15.69
N LEU A 319 16.71 1.02 16.00
CA LEU A 319 15.78 0.52 14.97
C LEU A 319 14.71 1.54 14.57
N VAL A 320 14.33 2.46 15.47
CA VAL A 320 13.56 3.69 15.20
C VAL A 320 13.93 4.71 16.27
N PRO A 321 14.33 5.96 15.96
CA PRO A 321 14.47 6.98 16.99
C PRO A 321 13.14 7.17 17.74
N SER A 322 13.17 7.52 19.02
CA SER A 322 11.99 8.02 19.78
C SER A 322 11.35 9.28 19.15
N ARG A 323 11.96 9.80 18.08
CA ARG A 323 11.31 10.63 17.06
C ARG A 323 10.85 9.69 15.93
N SER A 324 9.58 9.38 15.92
CA SER A 324 8.82 8.68 14.88
C SER A 324 9.01 9.32 13.48
N CYS A 325 10.21 9.18 12.89
CA CYS A 325 10.71 9.90 11.73
C CYS A 325 10.66 11.44 11.87
N PRO A 326 11.72 12.19 11.50
CA PRO A 326 11.58 13.63 11.31
C PRO A 326 10.68 13.87 10.10
N SER A 327 9.45 14.32 10.35
CA SER A 327 8.76 15.21 9.42
C SER A 327 9.49 16.56 9.48
N ILE A 328 10.63 16.69 8.80
CA ILE A 328 11.16 18.01 8.44
C ILE A 328 10.30 18.50 7.29
N THR A 329 9.17 19.13 7.67
CA THR A 329 8.56 20.27 6.97
C THR A 329 7.57 20.92 7.94
N HIS A 330 8.07 21.85 8.74
CA HIS A 330 7.29 23.05 9.03
C HIS A 330 8.14 24.24 8.60
N GLY A 331 7.93 24.69 7.37
CA GLY A 331 8.09 26.11 7.05
C GLY A 331 7.16 26.95 7.94
N PRO A 332 7.40 28.27 8.02
CA PRO A 332 6.93 29.11 9.11
C PRO A 332 5.39 29.13 9.16
N ARG A 333 4.81 28.58 10.24
CA ARG A 333 3.40 28.80 10.55
C ARG A 333 3.24 30.27 10.95
N LEU A 334 2.48 31.03 10.17
CA LEU A 334 1.83 32.25 10.64
C LEU A 334 0.89 31.83 11.78
N SER A 335 1.32 32.05 13.02
CA SER A 335 0.47 31.92 14.20
C SER A 335 -0.43 33.16 14.26
N SER A 336 -1.72 33.00 14.00
CA SER A 336 -2.71 34.04 14.24
C SER A 336 -3.16 34.04 15.71
N VAL A 337 -2.23 34.15 16.67
CA VAL A 337 -2.49 34.65 18.05
C VAL A 337 -1.17 35.18 18.65
N PRO A 338 -1.13 36.35 19.31
CA PRO A 338 0.10 36.94 19.84
C PRO A 338 0.63 36.16 21.06
N ARG A 339 1.90 35.73 21.01
CA ARG A 339 2.62 35.16 22.17
C ARG A 339 3.19 36.29 23.03
N THR A 340 2.79 36.35 24.30
CA THR A 340 3.54 37.06 25.34
C THR A 340 4.79 36.24 25.70
N ARG A 341 5.96 36.89 25.63
CA ARG A 341 7.28 36.32 25.93
C ARG A 341 7.41 35.93 27.40
N ARG A 342 7.79 34.68 27.68
CA ARG A 342 8.75 34.37 28.76
C ARG A 342 9.82 33.44 28.22
N ARG A 343 11.07 33.91 28.29
CA ARG A 343 12.29 33.22 27.83
C ARG A 343 12.54 31.99 28.70
N ALA A 344 12.66 30.81 28.11
CA ALA A 344 13.27 29.65 28.74
C ALA A 344 14.76 29.61 28.35
N VAL A 345 15.62 29.52 29.36
CA VAL A 345 17.08 29.47 29.25
C VAL A 345 17.50 28.08 28.75
N HIS A 346 18.37 28.08 27.75
CA HIS A 346 18.98 26.88 27.16
C HIS A 346 20.05 26.33 28.11
N ILE A 347 19.85 25.14 28.68
CA ILE A 347 20.91 24.40 29.38
C ILE A 347 21.44 23.34 28.41
N SER A 348 22.60 23.62 27.82
CA SER A 348 23.46 22.65 27.15
C SER A 348 24.31 21.94 28.19
N ILE A 349 24.17 20.62 28.28
CA ILE A 349 25.11 19.75 29.01
C ILE A 349 26.21 19.38 28.01
N MET A 350 27.42 19.88 28.25
CA MET A 350 28.66 19.27 27.76
C MET A 350 29.59 19.08 28.97
N GLU A 351 30.22 17.92 29.02
CA GLU A 351 31.26 17.52 29.96
C GLU A 351 32.50 18.43 29.87
N GLY A 352 33.19 18.59 31.01
CA GLY A 352 34.64 18.78 31.04
C GLY A 352 35.15 20.10 31.63
N LEU A 353 35.89 19.95 32.74
CA LEU A 353 36.89 20.86 33.35
C LEU A 353 36.37 21.95 34.31
N GLU A 354 36.49 21.63 35.60
CA GLU A 354 36.58 22.60 36.70
C GLU A 354 37.94 23.31 36.68
N SER A 355 37.93 24.65 36.62
CA SER A 355 39.05 25.48 37.05
C SER A 355 38.63 26.94 37.23
N LEU A 356 38.50 27.33 38.51
CA LEU A 356 38.86 28.62 39.11
C LEU A 356 38.06 29.91 38.84
N ARG A 357 37.66 30.47 40.00
CA ARG A 357 37.67 31.88 40.46
C ARG A 357 36.44 32.78 40.26
N ASP A 358 35.83 33.06 41.42
CA ASP A 358 35.59 34.38 42.03
C ASP A 358 35.03 35.51 41.16
N SER A 359 33.87 36.05 41.55
CA SER A 359 33.76 37.42 42.11
C SER A 359 32.29 37.81 42.37
N ALA A 360 32.12 38.66 43.38
CA ALA A 360 30.91 38.96 44.14
C ALA A 360 30.00 40.08 43.58
N HIS A 361 28.95 40.36 44.39
CA HIS A 361 28.10 41.57 44.50
C HIS A 361 26.68 41.45 43.90
N SER A 362 25.62 41.22 44.70
CA SER A 362 24.93 42.09 45.69
C SER A 362 23.69 42.79 45.11
N THR A 363 22.49 42.27 45.45
CA THR A 363 21.27 42.94 46.04
C THR A 363 20.69 44.27 45.47
N PRO A 364 19.44 44.69 45.80
CA PRO A 364 18.11 44.06 45.67
C PRO A 364 16.96 45.08 45.33
N VAL A 365 15.67 44.65 45.46
CA VAL A 365 14.51 45.42 46.01
C VAL A 365 13.50 46.21 45.12
N ARG A 366 12.21 45.84 45.35
CA ARG A 366 10.90 46.57 45.40
C ARG A 366 10.11 47.04 44.15
N SER A 367 8.97 46.36 43.96
CA SER A 367 7.55 46.77 44.20
C SER A 367 7.01 48.16 43.85
N ALA A 368 5.83 48.15 43.19
CA ALA A 368 4.63 49.02 43.28
C ALA A 368 4.04 49.25 41.87
N SER A 369 2.76 49.50 41.58
CA SER A 369 1.42 49.34 42.17
C SER A 369 0.43 49.99 41.15
N HIS A 370 -0.88 49.81 41.35
CA HIS A 370 -2.03 50.46 40.66
C HIS A 370 -2.43 49.93 39.26
N GLY A 371 -3.72 49.79 38.93
CA GLY A 371 -4.94 50.13 39.63
C GLY A 371 -6.18 49.81 38.77
N ASP A 372 -7.30 49.64 39.47
CA ASP A 372 -8.67 49.25 39.07
C ASP A 372 -9.28 49.91 37.81
N ALA A 373 -10.21 49.21 37.12
CA ALA A 373 -11.65 49.31 37.41
C ALA A 373 -12.60 48.93 36.23
N PHE A 374 -13.75 48.39 36.61
CA PHE A 374 -15.08 48.31 35.96
C PHE A 374 -15.53 47.07 35.15
N THR A 375 -16.51 46.41 35.77
CA THR A 375 -17.56 45.46 35.32
C THR A 375 -18.61 46.17 34.44
N ALA A 376 -19.52 45.57 33.65
CA ALA A 376 -20.41 44.39 33.75
C ALA A 376 -21.12 44.15 32.36
N PRO A 377 -22.27 43.43 32.21
CA PRO A 377 -22.55 41.98 32.41
C PRO A 377 -23.34 41.30 31.25
N GLY A 378 -23.54 39.98 31.36
CA GLY A 378 -24.63 39.19 30.70
C GLY A 378 -24.11 38.23 29.60
N ARG A 379 -24.52 36.96 29.49
CA ARG A 379 -25.73 36.25 29.95
C ARG A 379 -25.42 34.76 30.13
N SER A 380 -26.07 34.18 31.14
CA SER A 380 -26.15 32.75 31.47
C SER A 380 -26.73 31.93 30.32
N GLY A 381 -26.05 30.82 30.00
CA GLY A 381 -26.56 29.70 29.20
C GLY A 381 -26.07 28.41 29.84
N ARG A 382 -26.84 27.89 30.79
CA ARG A 382 -26.64 26.63 31.50
C ARG A 382 -26.86 25.48 30.50
N ALA A 383 -25.81 24.72 30.17
CA ALA A 383 -25.93 23.46 29.45
C ALA A 383 -25.26 22.36 30.27
N GLU A 384 -26.04 21.33 30.56
CA GLU A 384 -25.68 20.17 31.35
C GLU A 384 -24.42 19.48 30.85
N SER A 385 -23.55 19.13 31.81
CA SER A 385 -22.39 18.26 31.61
C SER A 385 -22.86 16.85 31.26
N SER A 386 -23.09 16.59 29.98
CA SER A 386 -22.96 15.25 29.43
C SER A 386 -21.52 15.09 28.96
N GLU A 387 -20.72 14.42 29.78
CA GLU A 387 -19.33 14.08 29.50
C GLU A 387 -19.28 13.13 28.29
N ARG A 388 -19.40 13.68 27.07
CA ARG A 388 -19.15 12.92 25.85
C ARG A 388 -17.67 12.58 25.86
N VAL A 389 -17.37 11.29 25.99
CA VAL A 389 -16.02 10.74 25.87
C VAL A 389 -15.47 11.15 24.51
N ALA A 390 -14.67 12.22 24.49
CA ALA A 390 -14.02 12.71 23.29
C ALA A 390 -13.09 11.61 22.77
N VAL A 391 -13.40 11.09 21.58
CA VAL A 391 -12.49 10.23 20.83
C VAL A 391 -11.45 11.18 20.24
N ILE A 392 -10.15 10.87 20.34
CA ILE A 392 -9.08 11.69 19.72
C ILE A 392 -9.29 11.84 18.19
N ALA A 393 -10.18 11.01 17.62
CA ALA A 393 -10.69 11.09 16.27
C ALA A 393 -11.52 12.35 15.94
N ASP A 394 -12.25 12.95 16.88
CA ASP A 394 -13.28 13.95 16.54
C ASP A 394 -12.74 15.30 16.02
N GLU A 395 -11.44 15.56 16.14
CA GLU A 395 -10.80 16.79 15.67
C GLU A 395 -9.96 16.52 14.39
N ASN A 396 -10.60 16.59 13.22
CA ASN A 396 -10.01 16.70 11.87
C ASN A 396 -9.05 15.57 11.41
N TYR A 397 -9.25 14.31 11.80
CA TYR A 397 -8.54 13.21 11.11
C TYR A 397 -9.05 13.06 9.67
N SER A 398 -8.17 13.30 8.70
CA SER A 398 -8.37 12.92 7.30
C SER A 398 -7.49 11.70 7.02
N PRO A 399 -8.06 10.51 6.73
CA PRO A 399 -7.26 9.36 6.35
C PRO A 399 -6.44 9.58 5.06
N ALA A 400 -6.65 10.70 4.34
CA ALA A 400 -5.83 11.14 3.20
C ALA A 400 -4.42 11.61 3.62
N ASP A 401 -4.24 12.23 4.79
CA ASP A 401 -2.91 12.67 5.28
C ASP A 401 -2.02 11.46 5.62
N SER A 402 -2.66 10.33 5.91
CA SER A 402 -2.06 9.03 6.11
C SER A 402 -1.68 8.33 4.79
N VAL A 403 -2.05 8.88 3.62
CA VAL A 403 -1.67 8.38 2.28
C VAL A 403 -0.30 8.92 1.82
N LEU A 404 0.18 10.01 2.43
CA LEU A 404 1.47 10.60 2.07
C LEU A 404 2.65 9.64 2.34
N PRO A 405 3.63 9.53 1.42
CA PRO A 405 4.86 8.82 1.69
C PRO A 405 5.63 9.48 2.83
N THR A 406 6.39 8.68 3.60
CA THR A 406 7.41 9.23 4.51
C THR A 406 8.36 10.08 3.66
N PRO A 407 8.48 11.40 3.90
CA PRO A 407 9.37 12.24 3.12
C PRO A 407 10.82 11.77 3.33
N VAL A 408 11.54 11.56 2.22
CA VAL A 408 12.99 11.32 2.22
C VAL A 408 13.65 12.68 2.11
N ALA A 409 14.56 13.00 3.02
CA ALA A 409 15.15 14.33 3.14
C ALA A 409 15.79 14.82 1.83
N GLU A 410 15.53 16.08 1.47
CA GLU A 410 16.21 16.80 0.38
C GLU A 410 17.71 16.99 0.65
N HIS A 411 18.18 16.84 1.89
CA HIS A 411 19.61 16.88 2.23
C HIS A 411 20.42 15.72 1.61
N SER A 412 19.78 14.61 1.21
CA SER A 412 20.48 13.61 0.40
C SER A 412 20.84 14.14 -0.99
N LEU A 413 20.09 15.12 -1.51
CA LEU A 413 20.36 15.77 -2.79
C LEU A 413 21.55 16.73 -2.68
N GLU A 414 21.71 17.42 -1.55
CA GLU A 414 22.77 18.40 -1.33
C GLU A 414 24.15 17.72 -1.17
N LEU A 415 24.21 16.58 -0.47
CA LEU A 415 25.40 15.72 -0.43
C LEU A 415 25.69 15.06 -1.80
N MET A 416 24.67 14.82 -2.64
CA MET A 416 24.85 14.35 -4.02
C MET A 416 25.25 15.46 -5.02
N LEU A 417 24.95 16.73 -4.73
CA LEU A 417 25.42 17.86 -5.54
C LEU A 417 26.90 18.16 -5.27
N LEU A 418 27.38 17.89 -4.06
CA LEU A 418 28.81 18.00 -3.72
C LEU A 418 29.66 16.89 -4.38
N SER A 419 29.09 15.73 -4.69
CA SER A 419 29.78 14.69 -5.48
C SER A 419 29.71 14.91 -6.99
N ARG A 420 29.01 15.96 -7.45
CA ARG A 420 28.75 16.27 -8.86
C ARG A 420 29.80 17.20 -9.50
N GLN A 421 30.89 17.50 -8.81
CA GLN A 421 32.01 18.31 -9.32
C GLN A 421 33.28 17.51 -9.67
N ALA A 422 33.17 16.21 -9.94
CA ALA A 422 34.24 15.47 -10.61
C ALA A 422 33.68 14.65 -11.77
N ASN A 423 34.02 15.11 -12.98
CA ASN A 423 34.01 14.43 -14.27
C ASN A 423 32.70 14.38 -15.10
N GLY A 424 32.68 15.21 -16.16
CA GLY A 424 32.30 14.80 -17.52
C GLY A 424 30.83 14.94 -17.95
N ALA A 425 30.60 15.70 -19.02
CA ALA A 425 29.30 16.09 -19.60
C ALA A 425 28.51 14.95 -20.33
N PRO A 426 27.21 15.14 -20.62
CA PRO A 426 26.27 14.08 -21.01
C PRO A 426 25.96 14.03 -22.53
N CYS A 427 25.53 12.86 -23.03
CA CYS A 427 24.88 12.70 -24.34
C CYS A 427 23.39 12.37 -24.17
N SER A 428 22.54 13.17 -24.82
CA SER A 428 21.08 13.11 -24.89
C SER A 428 20.59 12.08 -25.91
N ILE A 429 19.52 11.35 -25.60
CA ILE A 429 18.67 10.68 -26.59
C ILE A 429 17.21 10.98 -26.24
N GLU A 430 16.50 11.44 -27.26
CA GLU A 430 15.16 12.02 -27.25
C GLU A 430 14.05 10.95 -27.14
N GLU A 431 12.98 11.31 -26.43
CA GLU A 431 11.70 10.60 -26.41
C GLU A 431 10.81 11.11 -27.56
N GLU A 432 10.43 10.23 -28.49
CA GLU A 432 9.31 10.51 -29.39
C GLU A 432 8.01 9.96 -28.80
N LYS A 433 7.01 10.85 -28.70
CA LYS A 433 5.65 10.59 -28.24
C LYS A 433 4.70 10.75 -29.43
N GLU A 434 4.05 9.66 -29.80
CA GLU A 434 3.00 9.62 -30.82
C GLU A 434 1.83 10.57 -30.48
N SER A 435 1.38 11.31 -31.48
CA SER A 435 0.21 12.19 -31.43
C SER A 435 -0.92 11.60 -32.28
N GLU A 436 -2.10 11.45 -31.69
CA GLU A 436 -3.35 11.16 -32.38
C GLU A 436 -3.99 12.44 -32.95
N ALA A 437 -4.75 12.21 -34.04
CA ALA A 437 -5.95 12.91 -34.50
C ALA A 437 -5.81 14.10 -35.47
N GLY A 438 -6.60 14.01 -36.55
CA GLY A 438 -7.20 15.16 -37.21
C GLY A 438 -7.29 15.08 -38.73
N THR A 439 -8.37 14.49 -39.26
CA THR A 439 -8.84 14.73 -40.63
C THR A 439 -9.47 16.13 -40.71
N PRO A 440 -9.22 16.94 -41.76
CA PRO A 440 -10.09 18.05 -42.07
C PRO A 440 -10.86 17.88 -43.39
N VAL A 441 -12.02 18.51 -43.40
CA VAL A 441 -13.01 18.60 -44.48
C VAL A 441 -12.73 19.83 -45.35
N LEU A 442 -12.99 19.63 -46.65
CA LEU A 442 -13.32 20.54 -47.76
C LEU A 442 -13.46 22.07 -47.48
N GLY A 443 -12.85 22.87 -48.35
CA GLY A 443 -13.14 24.29 -48.60
C GLY A 443 -12.52 24.74 -49.94
N GLU A 444 -13.32 25.41 -50.77
CA GLU A 444 -13.12 25.69 -52.21
C GLU A 444 -12.30 26.96 -52.54
N ALA A 445 -11.89 27.02 -53.83
CA ALA A 445 -11.85 28.19 -54.74
C ALA A 445 -10.58 29.08 -54.90
N GLU A 446 -10.18 29.18 -56.19
CA GLU A 446 -9.58 30.33 -56.94
C GLU A 446 -8.14 30.81 -56.59
N GLU A 447 -7.23 31.26 -57.49
CA GLU A 447 -7.22 31.55 -58.93
C GLU A 447 -5.74 31.70 -59.41
N ALA A 448 -5.52 31.44 -60.71
CA ALA A 448 -4.59 32.05 -61.69
C ALA A 448 -3.08 32.36 -61.41
N GLY A 449 -2.22 31.93 -62.37
CA GLY A 449 -1.05 32.74 -62.82
C GLY A 449 0.17 32.01 -63.45
N GLY A 450 0.20 31.89 -64.80
CA GLY A 450 1.34 31.96 -65.76
C GLY A 450 2.57 31.03 -65.62
N GLU A 451 2.82 30.07 -66.54
CA GLU A 451 3.67 30.16 -67.77
C GLU A 451 5.17 30.51 -67.50
N LEU A 452 6.24 29.86 -68.02
CA LEU A 452 6.47 28.96 -69.18
C LEU A 452 7.91 28.36 -69.12
N ARG A 453 8.14 27.22 -69.82
CA ARG A 453 9.41 26.69 -70.43
C ARG A 453 10.45 25.99 -69.51
N ALA A 454 11.06 24.82 -69.83
CA ALA A 454 11.11 24.02 -71.06
C ALA A 454 11.69 22.58 -70.84
N LEU A 455 11.31 21.66 -71.77
CA LEU A 455 12.00 20.43 -72.26
C LEU A 455 11.78 19.04 -71.58
N CYS A 456 11.38 18.09 -72.44
CA CYS A 456 10.80 16.72 -72.32
C CYS A 456 11.74 15.59 -71.78
N PRO A 457 11.36 14.27 -71.72
CA PRO A 457 10.08 13.59 -72.00
C PRO A 457 9.60 12.53 -70.96
N GLY A 458 8.28 12.30 -70.90
CA GLY A 458 7.65 10.98 -70.63
C GLY A 458 7.61 10.43 -69.19
N ALA A 459 6.41 10.37 -68.58
CA ALA A 459 6.03 9.31 -67.63
C ALA A 459 4.51 9.38 -67.28
N GLY A 460 3.67 8.76 -68.10
CA GLY A 460 2.37 8.30 -67.62
C GLY A 460 2.58 7.12 -66.67
N GLY A 461 2.79 7.37 -65.38
CA GLY A 461 3.17 6.30 -64.44
C GLY A 461 2.89 6.50 -62.95
N LEU A 462 2.53 7.69 -62.47
CA LEU A 462 2.44 7.90 -61.01
C LEU A 462 1.12 7.45 -60.35
N GLY A 463 0.01 7.37 -61.09
CA GLY A 463 -1.27 6.88 -60.53
C GLY A 463 -1.35 5.35 -60.41
N ALA A 464 -0.73 4.63 -61.36
CA ALA A 464 -0.73 3.17 -61.38
C ALA A 464 0.20 2.59 -60.29
N ALA A 465 1.37 3.20 -60.07
CA ALA A 465 2.35 2.70 -59.11
C ALA A 465 1.84 2.75 -57.65
N GLN A 466 1.12 3.81 -57.28
CA GLN A 466 0.59 3.96 -55.91
C GLN A 466 -0.61 3.04 -55.66
N ALA A 467 -1.50 2.87 -56.64
CA ALA A 467 -2.59 1.90 -56.58
C ALA A 467 -2.07 0.45 -56.53
N GLU A 468 -1.01 0.14 -57.29
CA GLU A 468 -0.36 -1.17 -57.29
C GLU A 468 0.32 -1.49 -55.95
N GLN A 469 0.90 -0.48 -55.29
CA GLN A 469 1.56 -0.63 -54.00
C GLN A 469 0.56 -0.85 -52.86
N VAL A 470 -0.58 -0.16 -52.87
CA VAL A 470 -1.69 -0.42 -51.93
C VAL A 470 -2.29 -1.80 -52.16
N ASN A 471 -2.48 -2.21 -53.42
CA ASN A 471 -3.02 -3.52 -53.74
C ASN A 471 -2.06 -4.65 -53.30
N LYS A 472 -0.74 -4.46 -53.43
CA LYS A 472 0.29 -5.38 -52.90
C LYS A 472 0.24 -5.47 -51.36
N PHE A 473 0.04 -4.36 -50.67
CA PHE A 473 -0.10 -4.35 -49.22
C PHE A 473 -1.37 -5.08 -48.75
N VAL A 474 -2.53 -4.78 -49.34
CA VAL A 474 -3.80 -5.45 -49.03
C VAL A 474 -3.72 -6.95 -49.31
N LEU A 475 -3.10 -7.34 -50.42
CA LEU A 475 -2.89 -8.75 -50.75
C LEU A 475 -1.95 -9.45 -49.75
N SER A 476 -0.93 -8.76 -49.25
CA SER A 476 -0.03 -9.28 -48.21
C SER A 476 -0.75 -9.47 -46.87
N VAL A 477 -1.61 -8.51 -46.48
CA VAL A 477 -2.43 -8.60 -45.28
C VAL A 477 -3.44 -9.75 -45.41
N LEU A 478 -4.10 -9.89 -46.57
CA LEU A 478 -5.04 -10.97 -46.83
C LEU A 478 -4.36 -12.34 -46.79
N ARG A 479 -3.14 -12.47 -47.35
CA ARG A 479 -2.34 -13.69 -47.27
C ARG A 479 -1.97 -14.02 -45.82
N LEU A 480 -1.54 -13.04 -45.04
CA LEU A 480 -1.24 -13.25 -43.62
C LEU A 480 -2.49 -13.72 -42.87
N LEU A 481 -3.64 -13.09 -43.14
CA LEU A 481 -4.91 -13.44 -42.51
C LEU A 481 -5.33 -14.87 -42.89
N LEU A 482 -5.23 -15.26 -44.16
CA LEU A 482 -5.47 -16.62 -44.62
C LEU A 482 -4.53 -17.65 -43.97
N VAL A 483 -3.23 -17.33 -43.84
CA VAL A 483 -2.27 -18.20 -43.15
C VAL A 483 -2.61 -18.34 -41.67
N THR A 484 -2.96 -17.25 -40.99
CA THR A 484 -3.34 -17.31 -39.57
C THR A 484 -4.63 -18.10 -39.36
N VAL A 485 -5.64 -17.93 -40.23
CA VAL A 485 -6.88 -18.71 -40.19
C VAL A 485 -6.60 -20.19 -40.49
N GLY A 486 -5.75 -20.49 -41.46
CA GLY A 486 -5.32 -21.85 -41.77
C GLY A 486 -4.60 -22.52 -40.60
N LEU A 487 -3.66 -21.81 -39.95
CA LEU A 487 -2.96 -22.30 -38.76
C LEU A 487 -3.91 -22.53 -37.59
N LEU A 488 -4.86 -21.63 -37.35
CA LEU A 488 -5.90 -21.80 -36.34
C LEU A 488 -6.78 -23.01 -36.63
N PHE A 489 -7.11 -23.26 -37.89
CA PHE A 489 -7.89 -24.42 -38.31
C PHE A 489 -7.12 -25.73 -38.10
N VAL A 490 -5.83 -25.77 -38.47
CA VAL A 490 -4.95 -26.93 -38.20
C VAL A 490 -4.83 -27.19 -36.69
N LEU A 491 -4.63 -26.13 -35.89
CA LEU A 491 -4.57 -26.24 -34.44
C LEU A 491 -5.89 -26.77 -33.86
N LEU A 492 -7.02 -26.31 -34.38
CA LEU A 492 -8.35 -26.78 -33.98
C LEU A 492 -8.54 -28.26 -34.32
N LEU A 493 -8.15 -28.70 -35.52
CA LEU A 493 -8.20 -30.11 -35.91
C LEU A 493 -7.29 -30.98 -35.04
N LEU A 494 -6.07 -30.51 -34.75
CA LEU A 494 -5.16 -31.19 -33.83
C LEU A 494 -5.79 -31.33 -32.44
N LEU A 495 -6.42 -30.26 -31.94
CA LEU A 495 -7.10 -30.28 -30.65
C LEU A 495 -8.26 -31.29 -30.65
N ILE A 496 -9.08 -31.30 -31.70
CA ILE A 496 -10.19 -32.25 -31.87
C ILE A 496 -9.68 -33.69 -31.90
N VAL A 497 -8.64 -33.97 -32.68
CA VAL A 497 -7.98 -35.29 -32.69
C VAL A 497 -7.47 -35.63 -31.29
N LEU A 498 -6.84 -34.71 -30.59
CA LEU A 498 -6.33 -34.95 -29.25
C LEU A 498 -7.45 -35.25 -28.24
N THR A 499 -8.62 -34.65 -28.39
CA THR A 499 -9.78 -34.81 -27.50
C THR A 499 -10.75 -35.94 -27.86
N GLU A 500 -10.90 -36.30 -29.14
CA GLU A 500 -11.96 -37.20 -29.63
C GLU A 500 -11.42 -38.48 -30.28
N SER A 501 -10.14 -38.55 -30.66
CA SER A 501 -9.64 -39.73 -31.36
C SER A 501 -9.34 -40.89 -30.41
N ASP A 502 -9.79 -42.09 -30.74
CA ASP A 502 -9.39 -43.34 -30.07
C ASP A 502 -7.99 -43.82 -30.52
N LEU A 503 -7.12 -42.88 -30.94
CA LEU A 503 -5.76 -43.18 -31.38
C LEU A 503 -4.90 -43.54 -30.17
N ASP A 504 -4.58 -44.83 -30.04
CA ASP A 504 -3.76 -45.42 -28.97
C ASP A 504 -2.25 -45.17 -29.15
N THR A 505 -1.88 -43.92 -29.47
CA THR A 505 -0.47 -43.52 -29.55
C THR A 505 0.00 -43.10 -28.16
N ALA A 506 1.09 -43.71 -27.66
CA ALA A 506 1.61 -43.46 -26.31
C ALA A 506 1.77 -41.97 -25.97
N PHE A 507 2.20 -41.16 -26.94
CA PHE A 507 2.34 -39.71 -26.81
C PHE A 507 1.03 -38.98 -26.47
N PHE A 508 -0.08 -39.30 -27.16
CA PHE A 508 -1.37 -38.65 -26.90
C PHE A 508 -1.98 -39.09 -25.57
N ARG A 509 -1.74 -40.34 -25.17
CA ARG A 509 -2.19 -40.87 -23.88
C ARG A 509 -1.54 -40.11 -22.71
N ASP A 510 -0.24 -39.85 -22.79
CA ASP A 510 0.48 -39.14 -21.73
C ASP A 510 0.00 -37.68 -21.62
N ILE A 511 -0.30 -37.02 -22.74
CA ILE A 511 -0.88 -35.67 -22.75
C ILE A 511 -2.28 -35.67 -22.15
N ARG A 512 -3.13 -36.67 -22.46
CA ARG A 512 -4.49 -36.78 -21.92
C ARG A 512 -4.53 -36.95 -20.40
N GLN A 513 -3.51 -37.59 -19.83
CA GLN A 513 -3.39 -37.84 -18.39
C GLN A 513 -2.83 -36.66 -17.60
N THR A 514 -2.43 -35.57 -18.26
CA THR A 514 -2.01 -34.36 -17.56
C THR A 514 -3.22 -33.69 -16.88
N PRO A 515 -3.10 -33.26 -15.59
CA PRO A 515 -4.21 -32.66 -14.86
C PRO A 515 -4.71 -31.36 -15.53
N GLU A 516 -3.84 -30.65 -16.25
CA GLU A 516 -4.19 -29.49 -17.05
C GLU A 516 -5.11 -29.85 -18.23
N PHE A 517 -4.85 -30.97 -18.91
CA PHE A 517 -5.65 -31.42 -20.05
C PHE A 517 -7.00 -31.99 -19.62
N GLU A 518 -7.05 -32.78 -18.54
CA GLU A 518 -8.32 -33.26 -17.98
C GLU A 518 -9.22 -32.09 -17.55
N GLN A 519 -8.63 -31.09 -16.88
CA GLN A 519 -9.37 -29.88 -16.51
C GLN A 519 -9.89 -29.16 -17.74
N PHE A 520 -9.07 -29.02 -18.79
CA PHE A 520 -9.48 -28.40 -20.04
C PHE A 520 -10.64 -29.15 -20.71
N HIS A 521 -10.52 -30.47 -20.82
CA HIS A 521 -11.47 -31.35 -21.48
C HIS A 521 -12.85 -31.30 -20.81
N TYR A 522 -12.91 -31.45 -19.48
CA TYR A 522 -14.18 -31.45 -18.75
C TYR A 522 -14.79 -30.07 -18.56
N GLN A 523 -14.00 -29.03 -18.28
CA GLN A 523 -14.54 -27.70 -17.99
C GLN A 523 -14.92 -26.90 -19.24
N TYR A 524 -14.27 -27.15 -20.37
CA TYR A 524 -14.42 -26.28 -21.56
C TYR A 524 -14.81 -27.06 -22.80
N PHE A 525 -14.12 -28.16 -23.13
CA PHE A 525 -14.37 -28.90 -24.37
C PHE A 525 -15.75 -29.59 -24.38
N CYS A 526 -16.07 -30.36 -23.34
CA CYS A 526 -17.35 -31.07 -23.23
C CYS A 526 -18.58 -30.14 -23.29
N PRO A 527 -18.63 -29.01 -22.54
CA PRO A 527 -19.71 -28.03 -22.67
C PRO A 527 -19.78 -27.38 -24.06
N LEU A 528 -18.63 -27.04 -24.65
CA LEU A 528 -18.56 -26.43 -25.98
C LEU A 528 -19.07 -27.39 -27.06
N ARG A 529 -18.70 -28.67 -27.00
CA ARG A 529 -19.19 -29.73 -27.90
C ARG A 529 -20.70 -29.87 -27.83
N ARG A 530 -21.27 -29.92 -26.61
CA ARG A 530 -22.73 -29.98 -26.41
C ARG A 530 -23.42 -28.77 -26.99
N TRP A 531 -22.88 -27.57 -26.75
CA TRP A 531 -23.41 -26.33 -27.30
C TRP A 531 -23.37 -26.32 -28.83
N PHE A 532 -22.25 -26.74 -29.44
CA PHE A 532 -22.12 -26.84 -30.89
C PHE A 532 -23.10 -27.86 -31.49
N ALA A 533 -23.24 -29.04 -30.88
CA ALA A 533 -24.20 -30.05 -31.32
C ALA A 533 -25.65 -29.52 -31.28
N CYS A 534 -26.01 -28.77 -30.23
CA CYS A 534 -27.33 -28.12 -30.14
C CYS A 534 -27.52 -27.05 -31.22
N LYS A 535 -26.51 -26.21 -31.46
CA LYS A 535 -26.54 -25.14 -32.49
C LYS A 535 -26.63 -25.70 -33.91
N VAL A 536 -25.84 -26.73 -34.23
CA VAL A 536 -25.86 -27.40 -35.53
C VAL A 536 -27.21 -28.09 -35.73
N ARG A 537 -27.74 -28.79 -34.72
CA ARG A 537 -29.07 -29.41 -34.79
C ARG A 537 -30.17 -28.37 -35.02
N ALA A 538 -30.08 -27.20 -34.38
CA ALA A 538 -31.02 -26.11 -34.59
C ALA A 538 -30.93 -25.50 -36.00
N MET A 539 -29.72 -25.32 -36.55
CA MET A 539 -29.57 -24.82 -37.93
C MET A 539 -29.99 -25.85 -38.99
N VAL A 540 -29.70 -27.14 -38.76
CA VAL A 540 -30.13 -28.23 -39.65
C VAL A 540 -31.65 -28.37 -39.63
N SER A 541 -32.29 -28.22 -38.46
CA SER A 541 -33.76 -28.14 -38.38
C SER A 541 -34.30 -26.95 -39.19
N LEU A 542 -33.64 -25.79 -39.14
CA LEU A 542 -34.05 -24.60 -39.88
C LEU A 542 -33.88 -24.73 -41.40
N LEU A 543 -32.95 -25.57 -41.86
CA LEU A 543 -32.66 -25.85 -43.28
C LEU A 543 -33.53 -26.97 -43.86
N ILE A 544 -34.15 -27.79 -43.01
CA ILE A 544 -35.08 -28.87 -43.42
C ILE A 544 -36.54 -28.35 -43.45
N ASP A 545 -36.83 -27.27 -42.72
CA ASP A 545 -38.14 -26.58 -42.71
C ASP A 545 -38.27 -25.45 -43.77
N THR A 546 -37.36 -25.38 -44.75
CA THR A 546 -37.42 -24.55 -45.96
C THR A 546 -37.31 -25.43 -47.19
#